data_AF-A0A2D8XHI4-F1
#
_entry.id   AF-A0A2D8XHI4-F1
#
_cell.length_a   1.000
_cell.length_b   1.000
_cell.length_c   1.000
_cell.angle_alpha   90.00
_cell.angle_beta   90.00
_cell.angle_gamma   90.00
#
_symmetry.space_group_name_H-M   'P 1'
#
loop_
_entity.id
_entity.type
_entity.pdbx_description
1 polymer ?
#
loop_
_entity_poly.entity_id
_entity_poly.type
_entity_poly.pdbx_seq_one_letter_code
_entity_poly.pdbx_strand_id
1 'polypeptide(L)' 'MDEFLNMGGYGPYIWSSFLIAAIVMTGLALQSWFDLRKQKRLVAELEARSPKKARP' A
#
# COMPACT_ATOMS: atom_id res chain seq x y z
N MET A 1 22.61 0.49 -23.95
CA MET A 1 21.69 0.66 -22.79
C MET A 1 21.09 2.07 -22.73
N ASP A 2 21.70 3.07 -23.36
CA ASP A 2 21.20 4.47 -23.41
C ASP A 2 20.21 4.78 -24.55
N GLU A 3 20.04 3.88 -25.52
CA GLU A 3 19.12 4.08 -26.66
C GLU A 3 17.64 4.15 -26.26
N PHE A 4 17.22 3.43 -25.22
CA PHE A 4 15.84 3.48 -24.70
C PHE A 4 15.51 4.79 -23.95
N LEU A 5 16.54 5.46 -23.41
CA LEU A 5 16.40 6.79 -22.81
C LEU A 5 16.45 7.88 -23.90
N ASN A 6 17.16 7.62 -25.00
CA ASN A 6 17.38 8.54 -26.12
C ASN A 6 16.49 8.28 -27.35
N MET A 7 15.38 7.53 -27.23
CA MET A 7 14.34 7.47 -28.27
C MET A 7 13.66 8.85 -28.41
N GLY A 8 14.29 9.76 -29.15
CA GLY A 8 13.71 11.04 -29.58
C GLY A 8 13.34 12.03 -28.46
N GLY A 9 13.94 11.93 -27.27
CA GLY A 9 13.76 12.90 -26.17
C GLY A 9 12.55 12.67 -25.24
N TYR A 10 11.73 11.64 -25.48
CA TYR A 10 10.52 11.35 -24.69
C TYR A 10 10.72 10.36 -23.53
N GLY A 11 11.85 9.66 -23.48
CA GLY A 11 12.18 8.67 -22.45
C GLY A 11 11.99 9.14 -20.99
N PRO A 12 12.44 10.36 -20.61
CA PRO A 12 12.28 10.86 -19.25
C PRO A 12 10.82 11.08 -18.84
N TYR A 13 9.96 11.47 -19.79
CA TYR A 13 8.55 11.74 -19.53
C TYR A 13 7.78 10.45 -19.22
N ILE A 14 8.01 9.41 -20.03
CA ILE A 14 7.37 8.10 -19.86
C ILE A 14 7.79 7.47 -18.53
N TRP A 15 9.09 7.52 -18.22
CA TRP A 15 9.62 6.96 -16.98
C TRP A 15 9.09 7.68 -15.76
N SER A 16 8.94 9.01 -15.82
CA SER A 16 8.31 9.81 -14.76
C SER A 16 6.85 9.43 -14.54
N SER A 17 6.07 9.20 -15.61
CA SER A 17 4.69 8.71 -15.48
C SER A 17 4.62 7.34 -14.81
N PHE A 18 5.50 6.41 -15.18
CA PHE A 18 5.60 5.10 -14.51
C PHE A 18 6.05 5.21 -13.05
N LEU A 19 6.98 6.12 -12.75
CA LEU A 19 7.44 6.38 -11.39
C LEU A 19 6.30 6.91 -10.51
N ILE A 20 5.52 7.87 -11.01
CA ILE A 20 4.35 8.41 -10.30
C ILE A 20 3.33 7.30 -10.07
N ALA A 21 3.02 6.50 -11.09
CA ALA A 21 2.10 5.37 -10.94
C ALA A 21 2.59 4.36 -9.90
N ALA A 22 3.89 4.02 -9.92
CA ALA A 22 4.50 3.12 -8.94
C ALA A 22 4.41 3.69 -7.52
N ILE A 23 4.63 4.99 -7.33
CA ILE A 23 4.48 5.67 -6.03
C ILE A 23 3.03 5.59 -5.55
N VAL A 24 2.05 5.88 -6.42
CA VAL A 24 0.62 5.84 -6.08
C VAL A 24 0.19 4.43 -5.68
N MET A 25 0.55 3.42 -6.49
CA MET A 25 0.23 2.02 -6.18
C MET A 25 0.88 1.56 -4.87
N THR A 26 2.15 1.91 -4.66
CA THR A 26 2.88 1.56 -3.44
C THR A 26 2.28 2.25 -2.22
N GLY A 27 1.94 3.54 -2.34
CA GLY A 27 1.27 4.30 -1.28
C GLY A 27 -0.06 3.69 -0.87
N LEU A 28 -0.90 3.31 -1.85
CA LEU A 28 -2.18 2.65 -1.59
C LEU A 28 -2.02 1.27 -0.96
N ALA A 29 -1.05 0.48 -1.44
CA ALA A 29 -0.75 -0.84 -0.88
C ALA A 29 -0.29 -0.73 0.58
N LEU A 30 0.61 0.21 0.87
CA LEU A 30 1.07 0.48 2.22
C LEU A 30 -0.08 0.95 3.11
N GLN A 31 -0.90 1.89 2.65
CA GLN A 31 -2.07 2.35 3.39
C GLN A 31 -3.02 1.19 3.73
N SER A 32 -3.33 0.33 2.76
CA SER A 32 -4.17 -0.85 2.97
C SER A 32 -3.58 -1.80 4.00
N TRP A 33 -2.26 -2.06 3.93
CA TRP A 33 -1.57 -2.87 4.93
C TRP A 33 -1.58 -2.26 6.33
N PHE A 34 -1.40 -0.94 6.45
CA PHE A 34 -1.47 -0.26 7.74
C PHE A 34 -2.88 -0.28 8.32
N ASP A 35 -3.90 -0.06 7.50
CA ASP A 35 -5.30 -0.09 7.92
C ASP A 35 -5.73 -1.50 8.36
N LEU A 36 -5.32 -2.54 7.64
CA LEU A 36 -5.52 -3.93 8.04
C LEU A 36 -4.87 -4.23 9.39
N ARG A 37 -3.64 -3.76 9.62
CA ARG A 37 -2.96 -3.94 10.91
C ARG A 37 -3.67 -3.21 12.05
N LYS A 38 -4.14 -1.97 11.82
CA LYS A 38 -4.91 -1.21 12.80
C LYS A 38 -6.22 -1.90 13.15
N GLN A 39 -6.98 -2.33 12.14
CA GLN A 39 -8.26 -3.02 12.34
C GLN A 39 -8.09 -4.32 13.11
N LYS A 40 -7.08 -5.14 12.78
CA LYS A 40 -6.78 -6.37 13.54
C LYS A 40 -6.48 -6.09 15.02
N ARG A 41 -5.75 -5.02 15.32
CA ARG A 41 -5.46 -4.62 16.71
C ARG A 41 -6.73 -4.18 17.45
N LEU A 42 -7.60 -3.42 16.79
CA LEU A 42 -8.88 -2.98 17.37
C LEU A 42 -9.79 -4.18 17.65
N VAL A 43 -9.89 -5.14 16.73
CA VAL A 43 -10.65 -6.38 16.95
C VAL A 43 -10.09 -7.16 18.13
N ALA A 44 -8.77 -7.36 18.20
CA ALA A 44 -8.15 -8.06 19.33
C ALA A 44 -8.40 -7.38 20.68
N GLU A 45 -8.38 -6.05 20.73
CA GLU A 45 -8.69 -5.28 21.94
C GLU A 45 -10.16 -5.39 22.33
N LEU A 46 -11.07 -5.35 21.35
CA LEU A 46 -12.51 -5.51 21.58
C LEU A 46 -12.84 -6.94 22.04
N GLU A 47 -12.19 -7.96 21.47
CA GLU A 47 -12.34 -9.35 21.92
C GLU A 47 -11.82 -9.54 23.34
N ALA A 48 -10.65 -8.98 23.67
CA ALA A 48 -10.08 -9.05 25.02
C ALA A 48 -10.96 -8.34 26.08
N ARG A 49 -11.68 -7.29 25.68
CA ARG A 49 -12.62 -6.56 26.54
C ARG A 49 -14.03 -7.16 26.54
N SER A 50 -14.35 -8.09 25.65
CA SER A 50 -15.70 -8.66 25.55
C SER A 50 -15.84 -9.86 26.49
N PRO A 51 -16.66 -9.78 27.56
CA PRO A 51 -16.87 -10.88 28.50
C PRO A 51 -17.70 -12.04 27.92
N LYS A 52 -18.01 -12.03 26.61
CA LYS A 52 -18.95 -12.95 25.97
C LYS A 52 -18.41 -14.34 25.65
N LYS A 53 -17.11 -14.61 25.81
CA LYS A 53 -16.52 -15.96 25.68
C LYS A 53 -16.46 -16.72 27.01
N ALA A 54 -17.26 -16.34 27.99
CA ALA A 54 -17.54 -17.13 29.19
C ALA A 54 -19.00 -17.59 29.17
N ARG A 55 -19.39 -18.34 28.14
CA ARG A 55 -20.60 -19.16 28.18
C ARG A 55 -20.26 -20.52 27.52
N PRO A 56 -20.21 -21.61 28.31
CA PRO A 56 -19.99 -22.96 27.81
C PRO A 56 -21.17 -23.48 26.98
#